data_AF-A0A1H6KR86-F1
#
_entry.id   AF-A0A1H6KR86-F1
#
_cell.length_a   1.000
_cell.length_b   1.000
_cell.length_c   1.000
_cell.angle_alpha   90.00
_cell.angle_beta   90.00
_cell.angle_gamma   90.00
#
_symmetry.space_group_name_H-M   'P 1'
#
loop_
_entity.id
_entity.type
_entity.pdbx_description
1 polymer ?
#
loop_
_entity_poly.entity_id
_entity_poly.type
_entity_poly.pdbx_seq_one_letter_code
_entity_poly.pdbx_strand_id
1 'polypeptide(L)'
;MAVFVDAGYLFAQGSALLAGQKQPRQNIQLIAEEALSALCRTAERVAPNARLLRIYWYDGLLRGNRPTAEQSTLANSPRTKLRLGMVNSQGQQKGVDSLIVTDLIDLARNNAISDALLLAGDEDLRIGVQIAQTFGVQIHLLGIKPARGSQSPDLIQESDTHQEWDEVIVTRVMSVTLGAPTEVVAQAASAMTEEGASAEFSDDLIRQEINTTLAAESEVVLHQYLTAYRAAPGTVPAELDRPTLGRIGAKVGRRLERDEVRHFRKLFCERLQQECDKVAK
;
A
#
# COMPACT_ATOMS: atom_id res chain seq x y z
N MET A 1 -21.70 20.33 -0.33
CA MET A 1 -20.98 19.05 -0.16
C MET A 1 -19.51 19.15 -0.56
N ALA A 2 -18.60 18.46 0.14
CA ALA A 2 -17.27 18.08 -0.38
C ALA A 2 -17.05 16.56 -0.30
N VAL A 3 -16.14 16.03 -1.12
CA VAL A 3 -15.74 14.62 -1.12
C VAL A 3 -14.31 14.50 -0.61
N PHE A 4 -14.05 13.55 0.28
CA PHE A 4 -12.76 13.26 0.87
C PHE A 4 -12.38 11.81 0.54
N VAL A 5 -11.27 11.62 -0.16
CA VAL A 5 -10.83 10.31 -0.64
C VAL A 5 -9.51 9.95 0.01
N ASP A 6 -9.52 8.94 0.88
CA ASP A 6 -8.32 8.24 1.29
C ASP A 6 -7.91 7.27 0.17
N ALA A 7 -6.85 7.64 -0.57
CA ALA A 7 -6.34 6.83 -1.65
C ALA A 7 -5.75 5.50 -1.16
N GLY A 8 -5.15 5.49 0.04
CA GLY A 8 -4.60 4.28 0.64
C GLY A 8 -5.69 3.24 0.87
N TYR A 9 -6.80 3.64 1.49
CA TYR A 9 -7.98 2.80 1.64
C TYR A 9 -8.56 2.36 0.28
N LEU A 10 -8.75 3.29 -0.66
CA LEU A 10 -9.29 3.00 -2.00
C LEU A 10 -8.48 1.91 -2.71
N PHE A 11 -7.15 2.07 -2.79
CA PHE A 11 -6.30 1.10 -3.48
C PHE A 11 -6.20 -0.23 -2.74
N ALA A 12 -6.07 -0.20 -1.42
CA ALA A 12 -5.95 -1.42 -0.63
C ALA A 12 -7.22 -2.28 -0.75
N GLN A 13 -8.40 -1.68 -0.54
CA GLN A 13 -9.65 -2.45 -0.54
C GLN A 13 -10.20 -2.68 -1.95
N GLY A 14 -10.01 -1.75 -2.87
CA GLY A 14 -10.35 -1.95 -4.28
C GLY A 14 -9.58 -3.12 -4.88
N SER A 15 -8.27 -3.20 -4.66
CA SER A 15 -7.49 -4.34 -5.14
C SER A 15 -7.83 -5.66 -4.44
N ALA A 16 -8.15 -5.62 -3.14
CA ALA A 16 -8.61 -6.80 -2.42
C ALA A 16 -9.94 -7.35 -2.96
N LEU A 17 -10.85 -6.46 -3.34
CA LEU A 17 -12.10 -6.83 -3.98
C LEU A 17 -11.86 -7.45 -5.37
N LEU A 18 -11.05 -6.80 -6.22
CA LEU A 18 -10.80 -7.28 -7.60
C LEU A 18 -9.91 -8.53 -7.69
N ALA A 19 -8.97 -8.71 -6.77
CA ALA A 19 -7.95 -9.76 -6.83
C ALA A 19 -7.98 -10.75 -5.65
N GLY A 20 -8.97 -10.63 -4.76
CA GLY A 20 -9.12 -11.46 -3.56
C GLY A 20 -8.14 -11.13 -2.41
N GLN A 21 -7.12 -10.30 -2.65
CA GLN A 21 -6.16 -9.84 -1.64
C GLN A 21 -5.57 -8.48 -2.00
N LYS A 22 -5.14 -7.72 -0.99
CA LYS A 22 -4.52 -6.40 -1.17
C LYS A 22 -3.29 -6.50 -2.09
N GLN A 23 -3.22 -5.66 -3.09
CA GLN A 23 -2.09 -5.62 -4.02
C GLN A 23 -1.15 -4.45 -3.74
N PRO A 24 0.15 -4.59 -4.05
CA PRO A 24 1.07 -3.46 -4.05
C PRO A 24 0.61 -2.37 -5.00
N ARG A 25 0.82 -1.10 -4.65
CA ARG A 25 0.38 0.08 -5.42
C ARG A 25 0.82 0.06 -6.89
N GLN A 26 2.00 -0.49 -7.18
CA GLN A 26 2.55 -0.59 -8.53
C GLN A 26 1.76 -1.54 -9.46
N ASN A 27 0.97 -2.47 -8.88
CA ASN A 27 0.14 -3.41 -9.64
C ASN A 27 -1.28 -2.86 -9.89
N ILE A 28 -1.57 -1.66 -9.40
CA ILE A 28 -2.91 -1.07 -9.45
C ILE A 28 -2.86 0.17 -10.33
N GLN A 29 -3.73 0.20 -11.34
CA GLN A 29 -3.91 1.36 -12.21
C GLN A 29 -5.28 2.00 -11.94
N LEU A 30 -5.30 3.27 -11.59
CA LEU A 30 -6.54 4.04 -11.47
C LEU A 30 -6.95 4.60 -12.84
N ILE A 31 -8.23 4.50 -13.15
CA ILE A 31 -8.87 5.24 -14.23
C ILE A 31 -9.45 6.52 -13.61
N ALA A 32 -8.61 7.57 -13.53
CA ALA A 32 -8.91 8.78 -12.77
C ALA A 32 -10.26 9.44 -13.15
N GLU A 33 -10.59 9.51 -14.44
CA GLU A 33 -11.84 10.09 -14.91
C GLU A 33 -13.06 9.30 -14.41
N GLU A 34 -13.03 7.96 -14.52
CA GLU A 34 -14.10 7.09 -14.03
C GLU A 34 -14.22 7.15 -12.51
N ALA A 35 -13.10 7.19 -11.79
CA ALA A 35 -13.08 7.35 -10.33
C ALA A 35 -13.76 8.67 -9.90
N LEU A 36 -13.36 9.80 -10.48
CA LEU A 36 -13.95 11.11 -10.18
C LEU A 36 -15.43 11.17 -10.58
N SER A 37 -15.79 10.57 -11.72
CA SER A 37 -17.18 10.48 -12.19
C SER A 37 -18.04 9.62 -11.25
N ALA A 38 -17.52 8.49 -10.77
CA ALA A 38 -18.19 7.64 -9.80
C ALA A 38 -18.36 8.35 -8.44
N LEU A 39 -17.36 9.10 -7.97
CA LEU A 39 -17.46 9.92 -6.76
C LEU A 39 -18.53 11.01 -6.90
N CYS A 40 -18.57 11.71 -8.04
CA CYS A 40 -19.61 12.72 -8.30
C CYS A 40 -21.02 12.10 -8.25
N ARG A 41 -21.24 11.00 -8.97
CA ARG A 41 -22.54 10.28 -8.95
C ARG A 41 -22.91 9.79 -7.54
N THR A 42 -21.92 9.39 -6.76
CA THR A 42 -22.13 8.91 -5.40
C THR A 42 -22.51 10.04 -4.46
N ALA A 43 -21.82 11.18 -4.57
CA ALA A 43 -22.12 12.42 -3.86
C ALA A 43 -23.54 12.91 -4.16
N GLU A 44 -23.91 13.00 -5.45
CA GLU A 44 -25.25 13.43 -5.89
C GLU A 44 -26.36 12.50 -5.38
N ARG A 45 -26.07 11.21 -5.24
CA ARG A 45 -27.06 10.23 -4.76
C ARG A 45 -27.31 10.32 -3.25
N VAL A 46 -26.27 10.55 -2.44
CA VAL A 46 -26.43 10.61 -0.98
C VAL A 46 -26.90 11.98 -0.49
N ALA A 47 -26.57 13.04 -1.23
CA ALA A 47 -26.96 14.41 -0.89
C ALA A 47 -27.46 15.15 -2.15
N PRO A 48 -28.65 14.79 -2.68
CA PRO A 48 -29.16 15.30 -3.96
C PRO A 48 -29.38 16.81 -4.00
N ASN A 49 -29.58 17.44 -2.84
CA ASN A 49 -29.78 18.88 -2.73
C ASN A 49 -28.47 19.65 -2.49
N ALA A 50 -27.36 18.96 -2.26
CA ALA A 50 -26.09 19.58 -1.93
C ALA A 50 -25.27 19.86 -3.18
N ARG A 51 -24.88 21.11 -3.39
CA ARG A 51 -23.92 21.46 -4.45
C ARG A 51 -22.54 20.86 -4.13
N LEU A 52 -21.99 20.07 -5.05
CA LEU A 52 -20.62 19.57 -4.96
C LEU A 52 -19.61 20.72 -5.13
N LEU A 53 -18.90 21.06 -4.05
CA LEU A 53 -17.84 22.06 -4.03
C LEU A 53 -16.57 21.54 -4.72
N ARG A 54 -16.08 20.38 -4.27
CA ARG A 54 -14.76 19.85 -4.63
C ARG A 54 -14.58 18.39 -4.18
N ILE A 55 -13.72 17.68 -4.89
CA ILE A 55 -13.15 16.39 -4.47
C ILE A 55 -11.73 16.64 -3.95
N TYR A 56 -11.48 16.28 -2.69
CA TYR A 56 -10.16 16.28 -2.07
C TYR A 56 -9.62 14.85 -2.09
N TRP A 57 -8.48 14.67 -2.76
CA TRP A 57 -7.82 13.38 -2.91
C TRP A 57 -6.55 13.36 -2.08
N TYR A 58 -6.49 12.47 -1.09
CA TYR A 58 -5.39 12.37 -0.16
C TYR A 58 -4.57 11.12 -0.47
N ASP A 59 -3.30 11.31 -0.80
CA ASP A 59 -2.41 10.23 -1.23
C ASP A 59 -0.99 10.43 -0.66
N GLY A 60 -0.15 9.40 -0.71
CA GLY A 60 1.23 9.46 -0.30
C GLY A 60 2.17 9.91 -1.42
N LEU A 61 3.16 10.75 -1.09
CA LEU A 61 4.25 11.07 -2.00
C LEU A 61 5.30 9.96 -1.98
N LEU A 62 5.43 9.22 -3.09
CA LEU A 62 6.46 8.19 -3.28
C LEU A 62 7.87 8.80 -3.27
N ARG A 63 8.89 7.97 -2.95
CA ARG A 63 10.29 8.39 -2.88
C ARG A 63 10.74 9.01 -4.21
N GLY A 64 11.27 10.24 -4.15
CA GLY A 64 11.64 11.06 -5.31
C GLY A 64 11.02 12.45 -5.33
N ASN A 65 10.11 12.75 -4.39
CA ASN A 65 9.44 14.05 -4.21
C ASN A 65 8.72 14.59 -5.45
N ARG A 66 8.39 13.73 -6.41
CA ARG A 66 7.62 14.10 -7.60
C ARG A 66 6.31 13.32 -7.62
N PRO A 67 5.18 13.99 -7.85
CA PRO A 67 3.91 13.31 -8.07
C PRO A 67 4.02 12.32 -9.24
N THR A 68 3.32 11.18 -9.13
CA THR A 68 3.20 10.24 -10.25
C THR A 68 2.39 10.85 -11.39
N ALA A 69 2.43 10.24 -12.58
CA ALA A 69 1.59 10.68 -13.71
C ALA A 69 0.10 10.62 -13.35
N GLU A 70 -0.33 9.56 -12.66
CA GLU A 70 -1.71 9.40 -12.18
C GLU A 70 -2.10 10.49 -11.16
N GLN A 71 -1.23 10.78 -10.19
CA GLN A 71 -1.42 11.88 -9.23
C GLN A 71 -1.50 13.23 -9.95
N SER A 72 -0.66 13.45 -10.96
CA SER A 72 -0.68 14.67 -11.76
C SER A 72 -1.98 14.83 -12.55
N THR A 73 -2.51 13.75 -13.13
CA THR A 73 -3.82 13.73 -13.79
C THR A 73 -4.94 14.10 -12.82
N LEU A 74 -4.95 13.52 -11.62
CA LEU A 74 -5.91 13.86 -10.56
C LEU A 74 -5.79 15.34 -10.15
N ALA A 75 -4.57 15.84 -9.95
CA ALA A 75 -4.32 17.22 -9.54
C ALA A 75 -4.79 18.26 -10.57
N ASN A 76 -4.72 17.91 -11.87
CA ASN A 76 -5.16 18.75 -12.98
C ASN A 76 -6.64 18.59 -13.35
N SER A 77 -7.34 17.64 -12.72
CA SER A 77 -8.75 17.38 -13.01
C SER A 77 -9.67 18.49 -12.44
N PRO A 78 -10.76 18.85 -13.15
CA PRO A 78 -11.69 19.88 -12.69
C PRO A 78 -12.27 19.56 -11.31
N ARG A 79 -12.32 20.58 -10.44
CA ARG A 79 -12.86 20.48 -9.07
C ARG A 79 -12.17 19.41 -8.21
N THR A 80 -10.95 19.02 -8.55
CA THR A 80 -10.13 18.09 -7.74
C THR A 80 -8.98 18.83 -7.07
N LYS A 81 -8.63 18.44 -5.85
CA LYS A 81 -7.41 18.88 -5.17
C LYS A 81 -6.68 17.68 -4.60
N LEU A 82 -5.46 17.47 -5.10
CA LEU A 82 -4.53 16.49 -4.58
C LEU A 82 -3.83 17.04 -3.34
N ARG A 83 -3.86 16.29 -2.25
CA ARG A 83 -3.16 16.54 -0.99
C ARG A 83 -2.19 15.38 -0.78
N LEU A 84 -0.89 15.69 -0.72
CA LEU A 84 0.15 14.67 -0.59
C LEU A 84 0.71 14.64 0.83
N GLY A 85 0.53 13.51 1.51
CA GLY A 85 1.17 13.20 2.79
C GLY A 85 2.62 12.74 2.59
N MET A 86 3.44 12.91 3.63
CA MET A 86 4.83 12.46 3.60
C MET A 86 4.91 10.96 3.88
N VAL A 87 5.67 10.23 3.08
CA VAL A 87 5.96 8.81 3.31
C VAL A 87 7.23 8.70 4.15
N ASN A 88 7.15 7.98 5.28
CA ASN A 88 8.32 7.78 6.13
C ASN A 88 9.33 6.79 5.50
N SER A 89 10.51 6.66 6.11
CA SER A 89 11.58 5.77 5.62
C SER A 89 11.22 4.28 5.63
N GLN A 90 10.06 3.89 6.17
CA GLN A 90 9.53 2.52 6.16
C GLN A 90 8.43 2.31 5.11
N GLY A 91 8.13 3.32 4.27
CA GLY A 91 7.09 3.22 3.25
C GLY A 91 5.67 3.41 3.81
N GLN A 92 5.51 3.75 5.09
CA GLN A 92 4.22 4.08 5.66
C GLN A 92 3.88 5.53 5.32
N GLN A 93 2.68 5.74 4.79
CA GLN A 93 2.14 7.09 4.61
C GLN A 93 1.83 7.65 6.01
N LYS A 94 2.49 8.74 6.41
CA LYS A 94 2.27 9.37 7.71
C LYS A 94 1.61 10.72 7.50
N GLY A 95 0.47 10.93 8.16
CA GLY A 95 -0.20 12.23 8.20
C GLY A 95 -1.23 12.48 7.09
N VAL A 96 -1.56 11.48 6.27
CA VAL A 96 -2.70 11.57 5.32
C VAL A 96 -4.00 11.75 6.11
N ASP A 97 -4.20 10.97 7.18
CA ASP A 97 -5.39 11.06 8.04
C ASP A 97 -5.50 12.43 8.71
N SER A 98 -4.37 12.97 9.17
CA SER A 98 -4.33 14.32 9.74
C SER A 98 -4.72 15.40 8.72
N LEU A 99 -4.34 15.25 7.45
CA LEU A 99 -4.76 16.16 6.38
C LEU A 99 -6.28 16.06 6.15
N ILE A 100 -6.83 14.85 6.10
CA ILE A 100 -8.28 14.62 5.95
C ILE A 100 -9.04 15.27 7.10
N VAL A 101 -8.66 14.96 8.34
CA VAL A 101 -9.29 15.49 9.56
C VAL A 101 -9.22 17.02 9.59
N THR A 102 -8.06 17.61 9.26
CA THR A 102 -7.88 19.06 9.27
C THR A 102 -8.77 19.74 8.22
N ASP A 103 -8.71 19.30 6.95
CA ASP A 103 -9.49 19.90 5.88
C ASP A 103 -11.01 19.71 6.13
N LEU A 104 -11.44 18.57 6.69
CA LEU A 104 -12.84 18.32 7.05
C LEU A 104 -13.33 19.31 8.13
N ILE A 105 -12.56 19.45 9.22
CA ILE A 105 -12.91 20.36 10.32
C ILE A 105 -12.91 21.81 9.84
N ASP A 106 -11.92 22.21 9.04
CA ASP A 106 -11.83 23.59 8.55
C ASP A 106 -13.00 23.94 7.62
N LEU A 107 -13.38 23.04 6.72
CA LEU A 107 -14.53 23.27 5.84
C LEU A 107 -15.84 23.31 6.62
N ALA A 108 -16.00 22.44 7.63
CA ALA A 108 -17.16 22.41 8.51
C ALA A 108 -17.26 23.70 9.34
N ARG A 109 -16.19 24.06 10.04
CA ARG A 109 -16.13 25.26 10.90
C ARG A 109 -16.43 26.55 10.15
N ASN A 110 -15.98 26.66 8.90
CA ASN A 110 -16.23 27.82 8.06
C ASN A 110 -17.60 27.79 7.36
N ASN A 111 -18.46 26.81 7.66
CA ASN A 111 -19.75 26.60 7.01
C ASN A 111 -19.64 26.51 5.47
N ALA A 112 -18.51 26.02 4.96
CA ALA A 112 -18.24 25.93 3.52
C ALA A 112 -18.94 24.71 2.90
N ILE A 113 -19.32 23.73 3.71
CA ILE A 113 -20.03 22.52 3.33
C ILE A 113 -21.16 22.22 4.32
N SER A 114 -22.26 21.68 3.82
CA SER A 114 -23.36 21.09 4.60
C SER A 114 -23.25 19.58 4.75
N ASP A 115 -22.50 18.94 3.85
CA ASP A 115 -22.38 17.48 3.74
C ASP A 115 -20.95 17.12 3.35
N ALA A 116 -20.47 15.97 3.82
CA ALA A 116 -19.21 15.37 3.38
C ALA A 116 -19.42 13.91 2.97
N LEU A 117 -18.90 13.54 1.81
CA LEU A 117 -18.74 12.14 1.42
C LEU A 117 -17.31 11.71 1.75
N LEU A 118 -17.14 10.77 2.67
CA LEU A 118 -15.84 10.27 3.12
C LEU A 118 -15.61 8.85 2.61
N LEU A 119 -14.68 8.67 1.67
CA LEU A 119 -14.19 7.35 1.26
C LEU A 119 -12.96 7.01 2.10
N ALA A 120 -13.14 6.17 3.12
CA ALA A 120 -12.08 5.76 4.04
C ALA A 120 -12.52 4.57 4.91
N GLY A 121 -11.59 4.00 5.70
CA GLY A 121 -11.92 2.91 6.64
C GLY A 121 -11.25 2.99 8.02
N ASP A 122 -10.35 3.94 8.25
CA ASP A 122 -9.59 4.03 9.48
C ASP A 122 -10.37 4.70 10.62
N GLU A 123 -10.30 4.14 11.82
CA GLU A 123 -10.93 4.68 13.02
C GLU A 123 -10.37 6.05 13.41
N ASP A 124 -9.11 6.34 13.05
CA ASP A 124 -8.45 7.62 13.35
C ASP A 124 -9.19 8.83 12.74
N LEU A 125 -10.02 8.62 11.71
CA LEU A 125 -10.84 9.67 11.10
C LEU A 125 -12.10 10.00 11.91
N ARG A 126 -12.51 9.14 12.84
CA ARG A 126 -13.75 9.28 13.62
C ARG A 126 -13.80 10.58 14.40
N ILE A 127 -12.68 11.03 14.96
CA ILE A 127 -12.62 12.31 15.67
C ILE A 127 -12.93 13.50 14.74
N GLY A 128 -12.50 13.43 13.48
CA GLY A 128 -12.81 14.44 12.47
C GLY A 128 -14.31 14.47 12.14
N VAL A 129 -14.93 13.30 12.04
CA VAL A 129 -16.39 13.14 11.85
C VAL A 129 -17.15 13.80 12.99
N GLN A 130 -16.83 13.45 14.24
CA GLN A 130 -17.46 14.01 15.44
C GLN A 130 -17.39 15.54 15.47
N ILE A 131 -16.20 16.10 15.25
CA ILE A 131 -16.00 17.55 15.29
C ILE A 131 -16.77 18.23 14.15
N ALA A 132 -16.76 17.68 12.94
CA ALA A 132 -17.49 18.26 11.80
C ALA A 132 -19.01 18.30 12.06
N GLN A 133 -19.56 17.26 12.67
CA GLN A 133 -20.97 17.19 13.05
C GLN A 133 -21.36 18.25 14.10
N THR A 134 -20.44 18.68 14.97
CA THR A 134 -20.71 19.81 15.88
C THR A 134 -20.96 21.14 15.17
N PHE A 135 -20.52 21.26 13.92
CA PHE A 135 -20.81 22.40 13.02
C PHE A 135 -22.02 22.14 12.10
N GLY A 136 -22.74 21.03 12.28
CA GLY A 136 -23.96 20.71 11.52
C GLY A 136 -23.72 20.04 10.17
N VAL A 137 -22.51 19.54 9.90
CA VAL A 137 -22.20 18.81 8.66
C VAL A 137 -22.70 17.37 8.76
N GLN A 138 -23.44 16.89 7.75
CA GLN A 138 -23.82 15.49 7.62
C GLN A 138 -22.68 14.69 6.97
N ILE A 139 -22.34 13.52 7.52
CA ILE A 139 -21.23 12.68 7.07
C ILE A 139 -21.77 11.40 6.42
N HIS A 140 -21.45 11.21 5.15
CA HIS A 140 -21.76 10.01 4.38
C HIS A 140 -20.49 9.18 4.21
N LEU A 141 -20.41 8.02 4.86
CA LEU A 141 -19.27 7.12 4.73
C LEU A 141 -19.44 6.21 3.52
N LEU A 142 -18.40 6.15 2.70
CA LEU A 142 -18.31 5.32 1.51
C LEU A 142 -17.22 4.26 1.69
N GLY A 143 -17.63 3.00 1.74
CA GLY A 143 -16.74 1.85 1.75
C GLY A 143 -16.56 1.21 0.37
N ILE A 144 -15.72 0.19 0.34
CA ILE A 144 -15.59 -0.77 -0.76
C ILE A 144 -15.98 -2.14 -0.23
N LYS A 145 -16.84 -2.84 -0.96
CA LYS A 145 -17.35 -4.14 -0.54
C LYS A 145 -16.21 -5.17 -0.42
N PRO A 146 -16.18 -6.01 0.63
CA PRO A 146 -16.94 -5.88 1.86
C PRO A 146 -16.32 -4.86 2.84
N ALA A 147 -17.16 -4.02 3.43
CA ALA A 147 -16.82 -3.06 4.50
C ALA A 147 -16.42 -3.80 5.78
N ARG A 148 -16.97 -4.99 6.02
CA ARG A 148 -16.65 -5.81 7.19
C ARG A 148 -15.16 -6.15 7.19
N GLY A 149 -14.47 -5.69 8.23
CA GLY A 149 -13.03 -5.90 8.40
C GLY A 149 -12.15 -4.97 7.56
N SER A 150 -12.74 -4.15 6.69
CA SER A 150 -12.03 -3.11 5.95
C SER A 150 -12.30 -1.71 6.52
N GLN A 151 -13.45 -1.49 7.16
CA GLN A 151 -13.82 -0.25 7.83
C GLN A 151 -14.06 -0.47 9.32
N SER A 152 -13.65 0.50 10.13
CA SER A 152 -13.92 0.52 11.57
C SER A 152 -15.44 0.54 11.84
N PRO A 153 -15.97 -0.37 12.69
CA PRO A 153 -17.37 -0.32 13.13
C PRO A 153 -17.74 1.00 13.81
N ASP A 154 -16.81 1.59 14.57
CA ASP A 154 -17.03 2.84 15.29
C ASP A 154 -17.11 4.03 14.33
N LEU A 155 -16.30 4.02 13.26
CA LEU A 155 -16.41 5.03 12.19
C LEU A 155 -17.75 4.92 11.45
N ILE A 156 -18.20 3.69 11.16
CA ILE A 156 -19.51 3.44 10.55
C ILE A 156 -20.62 3.96 11.47
N GLN A 157 -20.56 3.65 12.77
CA GLN A 157 -21.57 4.07 13.74
C GLN A 157 -21.64 5.59 13.90
N GLU A 158 -20.51 6.28 13.84
CA GLU A 158 -20.45 7.74 13.97
C GLU A 158 -21.00 8.47 12.73
N SER A 159 -20.93 7.83 11.57
CA SER A 159 -21.35 8.44 10.30
C SER A 159 -22.88 8.44 10.14
N ASP A 160 -23.43 9.51 9.55
CA ASP A 160 -24.89 9.64 9.37
C ASP A 160 -25.47 8.62 8.38
N THR A 161 -24.69 8.25 7.35
CA THR A 161 -25.07 7.20 6.40
C THR A 161 -23.84 6.39 6.00
N HIS A 162 -24.08 5.15 5.57
CA HIS A 162 -23.03 4.24 5.11
C HIS A 162 -23.48 3.49 3.86
N GLN A 163 -22.57 3.35 2.90
CA GLN A 163 -22.79 2.63 1.65
C GLN A 163 -21.46 2.10 1.11
N GLU A 164 -21.54 1.20 0.13
CA GLU A 164 -20.35 0.57 -0.46
C GLU A 164 -20.36 0.70 -1.99
N TRP A 165 -19.17 0.82 -2.58
CA TRP A 165 -18.96 0.46 -3.98
C TRP A 165 -18.78 -1.05 -4.09
N ASP A 166 -19.42 -1.63 -5.10
CA ASP A 166 -19.33 -3.05 -5.46
C ASP A 166 -18.34 -3.27 -6.62
N GLU A 167 -18.21 -4.53 -7.03
CA GLU A 167 -17.35 -4.96 -8.14
C GLU A 167 -17.63 -4.17 -9.44
N VAL A 168 -18.91 -3.89 -9.74
CA VAL A 168 -19.30 -3.20 -10.97
C VAL A 168 -18.73 -1.78 -11.00
N ILE A 169 -18.72 -1.09 -9.87
CA ILE A 169 -18.11 0.24 -9.78
C ILE A 169 -16.58 0.11 -9.73
N VAL A 170 -16.04 -0.79 -8.91
CA VAL A 170 -14.60 -0.86 -8.68
C VAL A 170 -13.83 -1.28 -9.94
N THR A 171 -14.36 -2.20 -10.75
CA THR A 171 -13.75 -2.61 -12.04
C THR A 171 -13.68 -1.48 -13.07
N ARG A 172 -14.57 -0.48 -12.96
CA ARG A 172 -14.56 0.71 -13.84
C ARG A 172 -13.56 1.78 -13.40
N VAL A 173 -13.33 1.90 -12.09
CA VAL A 173 -12.47 2.97 -11.55
C VAL A 173 -11.01 2.55 -11.44
N MET A 174 -10.73 1.25 -11.38
CA MET A 174 -9.36 0.74 -11.33
C MET A 174 -9.24 -0.65 -11.94
N SER A 175 -8.02 -1.00 -12.34
CA SER A 175 -7.65 -2.35 -12.72
C SER A 175 -6.46 -2.82 -11.90
N VAL A 176 -6.38 -4.13 -11.71
CA VAL A 176 -5.23 -4.80 -11.10
C VAL A 176 -4.50 -5.56 -12.18
N THR A 177 -3.27 -5.17 -12.47
CA THR A 177 -2.37 -6.02 -13.23
C THR A 177 -1.77 -7.02 -12.24
N LEU A 178 -2.41 -8.17 -12.13
CA LEU A 178 -1.69 -9.35 -11.70
C LEU A 178 -0.65 -9.55 -12.80
N GLY A 179 0.64 -9.43 -12.46
CA GLY A 179 1.68 -9.82 -13.42
C GLY A 179 1.25 -11.16 -14.01
N ALA A 180 1.38 -11.32 -15.33
CA ALA A 180 1.23 -12.64 -15.93
C ALA A 180 1.89 -13.62 -14.96
N PRO A 181 1.26 -14.76 -14.59
CA PRO A 181 2.04 -15.79 -13.96
C PRO A 181 3.24 -15.91 -14.88
N THR A 182 4.45 -15.73 -14.34
CA THR A 182 5.59 -16.15 -15.10
C THR A 182 5.29 -17.62 -15.33
N GLU A 183 4.84 -17.96 -16.55
CA GLU A 183 4.57 -19.31 -17.00
C GLU A 183 5.94 -19.98 -17.15
N VAL A 184 6.55 -20.16 -15.99
CA VAL A 184 7.63 -21.08 -15.65
C VAL A 184 7.43 -21.54 -14.20
N VAL A 185 6.20 -21.57 -13.67
CA VAL A 185 5.87 -22.46 -12.51
C VAL A 185 4.42 -22.98 -12.53
N ALA A 186 3.71 -22.94 -13.67
CA ALA A 186 2.38 -23.54 -13.80
C ALA A 186 2.40 -24.95 -14.47
N GLN A 187 3.56 -25.61 -14.47
CA GLN A 187 3.70 -27.05 -14.69
C GLN A 187 4.41 -27.70 -13.50
N ALA A 188 3.85 -27.53 -12.29
CA ALA A 188 4.17 -28.38 -11.14
C ALA A 188 3.04 -28.42 -10.10
N ALA A 189 1.78 -28.22 -10.51
CA ALA A 189 0.62 -28.37 -9.64
C ALA A 189 -0.30 -29.52 -10.08
N SER A 190 0.27 -30.52 -10.74
CA SER A 190 -0.40 -31.81 -10.97
C SER A 190 0.60 -32.95 -10.83
N ALA A 191 1.25 -32.98 -9.66
CA ALA A 191 1.77 -34.18 -9.03
C ALA A 191 2.09 -33.81 -7.58
N MET A 192 1.81 -34.72 -6.66
CA MET A 192 2.14 -34.68 -5.23
C MET A 192 1.09 -34.02 -4.32
N THR A 193 0.04 -34.78 -4.05
CA THR A 193 -0.13 -35.31 -2.69
C THR A 193 1.22 -35.82 -2.18
N GLU A 194 1.83 -35.12 -1.21
CA GLU A 194 2.49 -35.68 -0.01
C GLU A 194 3.35 -34.62 0.72
N GLU A 195 3.09 -34.53 2.03
CA GLU A 195 3.98 -34.12 3.12
C GLU A 195 4.48 -32.67 3.22
N GLY A 196 3.96 -31.99 4.25
CA GLY A 196 4.67 -30.90 4.89
C GLY A 196 5.97 -31.39 5.51
N ALA A 197 7.09 -30.91 4.99
CA ALA A 197 8.36 -30.88 5.71
C ALA A 197 8.79 -29.41 5.82
N SER A 198 8.67 -28.85 7.02
CA SER A 198 9.40 -27.63 7.37
C SER A 198 10.89 -27.91 7.16
N ALA A 199 11.55 -27.17 6.27
CA ALA A 199 12.98 -27.32 6.09
C ALA A 199 13.70 -26.91 7.38
N GLU A 200 14.60 -27.77 7.87
CA GLU A 200 15.42 -27.42 9.03
C GLU A 200 16.30 -26.21 8.72
N PHE A 201 16.44 -25.31 9.69
CA PHE A 201 17.36 -24.19 9.59
C PHE A 201 18.80 -24.74 9.59
N SER A 202 19.42 -24.79 8.41
CA SER A 202 20.77 -25.33 8.19
C SER A 202 21.66 -24.36 7.41
N ASP A 203 22.97 -24.51 7.55
CA ASP A 203 23.96 -23.71 6.80
C ASP A 203 23.80 -23.85 5.29
N ASP A 204 23.40 -25.03 4.80
CA ASP A 204 23.19 -25.29 3.39
C ASP A 204 21.98 -24.53 2.84
N LEU A 205 20.87 -24.49 3.60
CA LEU A 205 19.69 -23.71 3.27
C LEU A 205 20.04 -22.21 3.19
N ILE A 206 20.81 -21.72 4.16
CA ILE A 206 21.25 -20.32 4.19
C ILE A 206 22.11 -19.99 2.97
N ARG A 207 23.13 -20.81 2.69
CA ARG A 207 24.04 -20.61 1.55
C ARG A 207 23.30 -20.64 0.22
N GLN A 208 22.32 -21.54 0.06
CA GLN A 208 21.48 -21.61 -1.11
C GLN A 208 20.67 -20.32 -1.29
N GLU A 209 20.02 -19.83 -0.23
CA GLU A 209 19.23 -18.60 -0.29
C GLU A 209 20.08 -17.35 -0.54
N ILE A 210 21.28 -17.27 0.04
CA ILE A 210 22.23 -16.18 -0.25
C ILE A 210 22.58 -16.18 -1.74
N ASN A 211 22.93 -17.34 -2.31
CA ASN A 211 23.26 -17.44 -3.73
C ASN A 211 22.08 -17.08 -4.64
N THR A 212 20.86 -17.52 -4.30
CA THR A 212 19.64 -17.12 -5.01
C THR A 212 19.43 -15.61 -4.97
N THR A 213 19.73 -14.97 -3.83
CA THR A 213 19.64 -13.51 -3.69
C THR A 213 20.61 -12.81 -4.63
N LEU A 214 21.87 -13.22 -4.60
CA LEU A 214 22.92 -12.58 -5.40
C LEU A 214 22.70 -12.81 -6.89
N ALA A 215 22.18 -13.97 -7.29
CA ALA A 215 21.90 -14.30 -8.68
C ALA A 215 20.65 -13.59 -9.24
N ALA A 216 19.75 -13.12 -8.38
CA ALA A 216 18.55 -12.38 -8.80
C ALA A 216 18.84 -10.89 -9.11
N GLU A 217 19.99 -10.38 -8.66
CA GLU A 217 20.37 -8.98 -8.86
C GLU A 217 21.11 -8.78 -10.19
N SER A 218 20.88 -7.64 -10.84
CA SER A 218 21.65 -7.26 -12.02
C SER A 218 23.10 -6.93 -11.65
N GLU A 219 24.04 -7.14 -12.57
CA GLU A 219 25.48 -6.92 -12.35
C GLU A 219 25.80 -5.49 -11.88
N VAL A 220 25.10 -4.48 -12.42
CA VAL A 220 25.23 -3.07 -12.04
C VAL A 220 24.81 -2.83 -10.59
N VAL A 221 23.69 -3.42 -10.18
CA VAL A 221 23.15 -3.27 -8.82
C VAL A 221 23.99 -4.04 -7.81
N LEU A 222 24.44 -5.26 -8.17
CA LEU A 222 25.35 -6.04 -7.35
C LEU A 222 26.67 -5.29 -7.10
N HIS A 223 27.22 -4.61 -8.12
CA HIS A 223 28.43 -3.80 -7.96
C HIS A 223 28.24 -2.62 -6.98
N GLN A 224 27.06 -1.99 -6.98
CA GLN A 224 26.72 -0.94 -6.01
C GLN A 224 26.68 -1.49 -4.57
N TYR A 225 26.09 -2.66 -4.37
CA TYR A 225 26.06 -3.31 -3.05
C TYR A 225 27.45 -3.74 -2.57
N LEU A 226 28.30 -4.26 -3.46
CA LEU A 226 29.68 -4.59 -3.12
C LEU A 226 30.50 -3.33 -2.78
N THR A 227 30.24 -2.21 -3.46
CA THR A 227 30.87 -0.91 -3.14
C THR A 227 30.43 -0.41 -1.76
N ALA A 228 29.14 -0.49 -1.45
CA ALA A 228 28.60 -0.13 -0.14
C ALA A 228 29.15 -1.05 0.98
N TYR A 229 29.28 -2.35 0.71
CA TYR A 229 29.87 -3.31 1.64
C TYR A 229 31.34 -3.01 1.94
N ARG A 230 32.14 -2.61 0.92
CA ARG A 230 33.54 -2.19 1.11
C ARG A 230 33.68 -0.94 1.97
N ALA A 231 32.70 -0.03 1.93
CA ALA A 231 32.70 1.18 2.76
C ALA A 231 32.39 0.89 4.25
N ALA A 232 31.66 -0.19 4.53
CA ALA A 232 31.34 -0.64 5.90
C ALA A 232 31.39 -2.18 6.00
N PRO A 233 32.60 -2.77 6.12
CA PRO A 233 32.76 -4.22 6.17
C PRO A 233 32.10 -4.81 7.42
N GLY A 234 31.34 -5.89 7.25
CA GLY A 234 30.69 -6.60 8.35
C GLY A 234 29.19 -6.33 8.53
N THR A 235 28.61 -5.43 7.73
CA THR A 235 27.15 -5.25 7.66
C THR A 235 26.60 -5.66 6.30
N VAL A 236 25.56 -6.50 6.30
CA VAL A 236 24.83 -6.87 5.07
C VAL A 236 23.95 -5.67 4.66
N PRO A 237 24.02 -5.21 3.40
CA PRO A 237 23.10 -4.19 2.89
C PRO A 237 21.63 -4.59 3.11
N ALA A 238 20.80 -3.65 3.55
CA ALA A 238 19.43 -3.94 3.98
C ALA A 238 18.55 -4.47 2.83
N GLU A 239 18.89 -4.11 1.61
CA GLU A 239 18.28 -4.52 0.35
C GLU A 239 18.54 -5.99 0.04
N LEU A 240 19.65 -6.56 0.52
CA LEU A 240 19.98 -7.98 0.42
C LEU A 240 19.54 -8.76 1.68
N ASP A 241 19.67 -8.17 2.87
CA ASP A 241 19.35 -8.79 4.16
C ASP A 241 17.85 -9.17 4.28
N ARG A 242 16.95 -8.21 4.01
CA ARG A 242 15.50 -8.37 4.20
C ARG A 242 14.85 -9.43 3.30
N PRO A 243 15.07 -9.44 1.98
CA PRO A 243 14.42 -10.44 1.11
C PRO A 243 14.92 -11.86 1.39
N THR A 244 16.21 -12.04 1.71
CA THR A 244 16.77 -13.36 2.02
C THR A 244 16.26 -13.89 3.36
N LEU A 245 16.19 -13.04 4.40
CA LEU A 245 15.55 -13.41 5.66
C LEU A 245 14.09 -13.81 5.50
N GLY A 246 13.34 -13.09 4.65
CA GLY A 246 11.96 -13.41 4.33
C GLY A 246 11.80 -14.78 3.68
N ARG A 247 12.67 -15.13 2.73
CA ARG A 247 12.65 -16.45 2.07
C ARG A 247 13.06 -17.58 2.99
N ILE A 248 14.09 -17.39 3.82
CA ILE A 248 14.49 -18.40 4.81
C ILE A 248 13.35 -18.62 5.81
N GLY A 249 12.73 -17.55 6.34
CA GLY A 249 11.58 -17.67 7.24
C GLY A 249 10.38 -18.39 6.63
N ALA A 250 10.12 -18.17 5.33
CA ALA A 250 9.06 -18.88 4.60
C ALA A 250 9.35 -20.38 4.44
N LYS A 251 10.60 -20.77 4.16
CA LYS A 251 11.02 -22.18 4.00
C LYS A 251 11.08 -22.94 5.32
N VAL A 252 11.48 -22.26 6.40
CA VAL A 252 11.50 -22.81 7.76
C VAL A 252 10.08 -22.86 8.36
N GLY A 253 9.13 -22.14 7.79
CA GLY A 253 7.72 -22.12 8.23
C GLY A 253 7.49 -21.37 9.55
N ARG A 254 8.51 -20.68 10.07
CA ARG A 254 8.43 -19.84 11.28
C ARG A 254 9.35 -18.62 11.17
N ARG A 255 9.10 -17.63 12.04
CA ARG A 255 9.99 -16.48 12.19
C ARG A 255 11.33 -16.93 12.78
N LEU A 256 12.42 -16.45 12.19
CA LEU A 256 13.78 -16.73 12.66
C LEU A 256 14.07 -16.06 14.01
N GLU A 257 14.76 -16.77 14.88
CA GLU A 257 15.21 -16.28 16.17
C GLU A 257 16.40 -15.33 16.03
N ARG A 258 16.71 -14.58 17.10
CA ARG A 258 17.78 -13.57 17.07
C ARG A 258 19.16 -14.17 16.76
N ASP A 259 19.44 -15.37 17.26
CA ASP A 259 20.71 -16.05 17.01
C ASP A 259 20.79 -16.61 15.59
N GLU A 260 19.68 -17.09 15.04
CA GLU A 260 19.56 -17.53 13.63
C GLU A 260 19.78 -16.37 12.65
N VAL A 261 19.20 -15.20 12.94
CA VAL A 261 19.41 -13.97 12.15
C VAL A 261 20.87 -13.53 12.22
N ARG A 262 21.52 -13.63 13.39
CA ARG A 262 22.95 -13.31 13.56
C ARG A 262 23.83 -14.27 12.76
N HIS A 263 23.52 -15.56 12.80
CA HIS A 263 24.25 -16.61 12.07
C HIS A 263 24.12 -16.45 10.55
N PHE A 264 22.91 -16.20 10.07
CA PHE A 264 22.65 -15.85 8.66
C PHE A 264 23.50 -14.66 8.19
N ARG A 265 23.51 -13.55 8.95
CA ARG A 265 24.27 -12.34 8.58
C ARG A 265 25.77 -12.60 8.52
N LYS A 266 26.29 -13.45 9.41
CA LYS A 266 27.69 -13.87 9.38
C LYS A 266 28.03 -14.58 8.06
N LEU A 267 27.24 -15.58 7.68
CA LEU A 267 27.43 -16.33 6.43
C LEU A 267 27.26 -15.46 5.18
N PHE A 268 26.33 -14.48 5.21
CA PHE A 268 26.15 -13.54 4.11
C PHE A 268 27.36 -12.61 3.97
N CYS A 269 27.87 -12.06 5.08
CA CYS A 269 29.08 -11.25 5.06
C CYS A 269 30.29 -12.02 4.50
N GLU A 270 30.48 -13.29 4.89
CA GLU A 270 31.53 -14.15 4.32
C GLU A 270 31.38 -14.30 2.80
N ARG A 271 30.14 -14.47 2.31
CA ARG A 271 29.86 -14.60 0.87
C ARG A 271 30.09 -13.28 0.10
N LEU A 272 29.70 -12.14 0.66
CA LEU A 272 29.94 -10.81 0.06
C LEU A 272 31.42 -10.47 -0.01
N GLN A 273 32.19 -10.86 1.01
CA GLN A 273 33.65 -10.73 0.99
C GLN A 273 34.25 -11.54 -0.17
N GLN A 274 33.81 -12.78 -0.38
CA GLN A 274 34.26 -13.60 -1.51
C GLN A 274 33.92 -13.00 -2.88
N GLU A 275 32.76 -12.35 -3.03
CA GLU A 275 32.42 -11.64 -4.28
C GLU A 275 33.27 -10.38 -4.47
N CYS A 276 33.56 -9.65 -3.39
CA CYS A 276 34.48 -8.51 -3.41
C CYS A 276 35.90 -8.92 -3.85
N ASP A 277 36.37 -10.09 -3.43
CA ASP A 277 37.71 -10.61 -3.77
C ASP A 277 37.78 -11.13 -5.21
N LYS A 278 36.66 -11.61 -5.78
CA LYS A 278 36.58 -12.00 -7.20
C LYS A 278 36.61 -10.80 -8.15
N VAL A 279 35.94 -9.71 -7.79
CA VAL A 279 35.88 -8.48 -8.60
C VAL A 279 37.20 -7.68 -8.53
N ALA A 280 38.09 -7.99 -7.60
CA ALA A 280 39.41 -7.36 -7.45
C ALA A 280 40.54 -8.06 -8.24
N LYS A 281 40.29 -9.23 -8.85
CA LYS A 281 41.21 -9.93 -9.75
C LYS A 281 40.83 -9.68 -11.21
#